data_AF-A0A800AFL6-F1
#
_entry.id   AF-A0A800AFL6-F1
#
_cell.length_a   1.000
_cell.length_b   1.000
_cell.length_c   1.000
_cell.angle_alpha   90.00
_cell.angle_beta   90.00
_cell.angle_gamma   90.00
#
_symmetry.space_group_name_H-M   'P 1'
#
loop_
_entity.id
_entity.type
_entity.pdbx_description
1 polymer ?
#
loop_
_entity_poly.entity_id
_entity_poly.type
_entity_poly.pdbx_seq_one_letter_code
_entity_poly.pdbx_strand_id
1 'polypeptide(L)'
;MTQGCTPKWDDKGRERRNLQMKPYSIRVAKESDVDCFAEMRFALQTHTEKSNPDIWRFSDEGREQFKEQSIELFSDPDAQVLLALNDKGEAIGMVVGKIHRNPKCIPNISGSVEHLFVKEEYRKRGVGTELVLTLCEFFSSQGAEDISVRYVVGNREGEEFWKRLGFQPRIITAGVKQQRILEKISTAKHEQWAATMQSEHFIYRVEGERPWSPETILELLEACYREYYEMMGPGLKTLIEVEDKLSPSGKRAARRINGRIICEFPPGFGYEQHEQKLAYHFFAHEVFHHWVGGYTVSHGVAIEALTQYMANHTLVKLGFVAPDQLIRDHQQRQRQIDAGVMVEFNRYYFLFENLEQQKGEATLYRLCQQLAECFQKAESVGEKADVAPILRSFLGSDSIKADYDMRKELAKGMTKDKDTFSEMIKNIVREEIEKREKTL
;
A
#
# COMPACT_ATOMS: atom_id res chain seq x y z
N MET A 1 32.01 80.39 33.34
CA MET A 1 32.50 79.44 34.35
C MET A 1 31.51 78.29 34.41
N THR A 2 31.98 77.10 34.12
CA THR A 2 31.23 75.84 34.10
C THR A 2 31.12 75.25 35.50
N GLN A 3 29.91 74.89 35.91
CA GLN A 3 29.60 73.83 36.89
C GLN A 3 28.25 73.25 36.43
N GLY A 4 28.00 71.97 36.26
CA GLY A 4 28.70 70.76 36.69
C GLY A 4 27.60 69.75 36.99
N CYS A 5 27.20 68.94 36.01
CA CYS A 5 26.22 67.87 36.20
C CYS A 5 26.95 66.53 36.06
N THR A 6 27.32 65.94 37.19
CA THR A 6 27.95 64.62 37.26
C THR A 6 26.90 63.51 37.06
N PRO A 7 27.13 62.51 36.20
CA PRO A 7 26.25 61.35 36.08
C PRO A 7 26.29 60.47 37.34
N LYS A 8 25.11 60.07 37.82
CA LYS A 8 24.96 59.09 38.91
C LYS A 8 25.20 57.67 38.38
N TRP A 9 26.07 56.93 39.05
CA TRP A 9 26.35 55.50 38.83
C TRP A 9 25.29 54.64 39.54
N ASP A 10 25.01 53.44 39.03
CA ASP A 10 24.28 52.40 39.79
C ASP A 10 25.27 51.51 40.57
N ASP A 11 24.80 50.85 41.62
CA ASP A 11 25.61 50.09 42.60
C ASP A 11 26.33 48.85 42.02
N LYS A 12 26.38 48.69 40.69
CA LYS A 12 27.07 47.59 40.00
C LYS A 12 28.08 48.03 38.95
N GLY A 13 28.41 49.32 38.86
CA GLY A 13 29.55 49.78 38.07
C GLY A 13 29.50 49.41 36.59
N ARG A 14 28.30 49.26 36.00
CA ARG A 14 28.15 49.02 34.57
C ARG A 14 27.85 50.33 33.87
N GLU A 15 28.76 50.71 32.98
CA GLU A 15 28.57 51.79 32.04
C GLU A 15 27.23 51.60 31.28
N ARG A 16 26.36 52.62 31.30
CA ARG A 16 25.18 52.68 30.42
C ARG A 16 25.70 52.57 28.99
N ARG A 17 25.56 51.40 28.36
CA ARG A 17 25.91 51.21 26.94
C ARG A 17 25.26 52.33 26.14
N ASN A 18 26.09 53.09 25.44
CA ASN A 18 25.71 54.13 24.48
C ASN A 18 24.44 53.72 23.72
N LEU A 19 23.37 54.52 23.82
CA LEU A 19 22.28 54.50 22.85
C LEU A 19 22.84 54.99 21.51
N GLN A 20 23.45 54.07 20.77
CA GLN A 20 23.76 54.25 19.36
C GLN A 20 22.40 54.46 18.66
N MET A 21 22.23 55.59 17.97
CA MET A 21 21.05 55.85 17.12
C MET A 21 20.86 54.65 16.20
N LYS A 22 19.75 53.93 16.36
CA LYS A 22 19.42 52.78 15.52
C LYS A 22 19.11 53.31 14.11
N PRO A 23 19.71 52.77 13.03
CA PRO A 23 19.47 53.21 11.64
C PRO A 23 18.13 52.67 11.09
N TYR A 24 17.15 52.50 11.99
CA TYR A 24 15.82 52.00 11.71
C TYR A 24 14.85 52.36 12.83
N SER A 25 13.56 52.38 12.49
CA SER A 25 12.43 52.57 13.42
C SER A 25 11.43 51.43 13.29
N ILE A 26 10.61 51.21 14.32
CA ILE A 26 9.52 50.23 14.31
C ILE A 26 8.18 50.95 14.47
N ARG A 27 7.19 50.56 13.68
CA ARG A 27 5.81 51.05 13.82
C ARG A 27 4.78 49.97 13.49
N VAL A 28 3.55 50.17 13.97
CA VAL A 28 2.39 49.42 13.50
C VAL A 28 2.18 49.68 12.01
N ALA A 29 1.91 48.60 11.28
CA ALA A 29 1.61 48.66 9.85
C ALA A 29 0.22 49.27 9.63
N LYS A 30 0.07 50.00 8.53
CA LYS A 30 -1.21 50.55 8.06
C LYS A 30 -1.67 49.73 6.85
N GLU A 31 -2.95 49.80 6.52
CA GLU A 31 -3.50 49.12 5.34
C GLU A 31 -2.75 49.48 4.05
N SER A 32 -2.27 50.72 3.93
CA SER A 32 -1.43 51.18 2.81
C SER A 32 -0.09 50.44 2.68
N ASP A 33 0.35 49.69 3.70
CA ASP A 33 1.60 48.92 3.68
C ASP A 33 1.40 47.48 3.19
N VAL A 34 0.17 47.08 2.83
CA VAL A 34 -0.15 45.68 2.48
C VAL A 34 0.75 45.11 1.38
N ASP A 35 1.15 45.93 0.41
CA ASP A 35 2.02 45.51 -0.70
C ASP A 35 3.41 45.09 -0.22
N CYS A 36 4.10 45.97 0.53
CA CYS A 36 5.43 45.64 1.04
C CYS A 36 5.39 44.51 2.08
N PHE A 37 4.30 44.39 2.85
CA PHE A 37 4.07 43.28 3.76
C PHE A 37 3.91 41.95 2.99
N ALA A 38 3.07 41.91 1.96
CA ALA A 38 2.88 40.74 1.13
C ALA A 38 4.20 40.31 0.45
N GLU A 39 4.98 41.24 -0.09
CA GLU A 39 6.31 40.91 -0.65
C GLU A 39 7.23 40.23 0.37
N MET A 40 7.33 40.76 1.59
CA MET A 40 8.16 40.17 2.64
C MET A 40 7.65 38.81 3.11
N ARG A 41 6.33 38.63 3.19
CA ARG A 41 5.72 37.34 3.56
C ARG A 41 5.95 36.27 2.50
N PHE A 42 5.93 36.67 1.22
CA PHE A 42 6.28 35.77 0.11
C PHE A 42 7.77 35.39 0.13
N ALA A 43 8.64 36.34 0.43
CA ALA A 43 10.07 36.08 0.60
C ALA A 43 10.34 35.11 1.76
N LEU A 44 9.61 35.26 2.87
CA LEU A 44 9.65 34.32 4.00
C LEU A 44 9.22 32.90 3.59
N GLN A 45 8.07 32.77 2.91
CA GLN A 45 7.57 31.48 2.43
C GLN A 45 8.60 30.80 1.51
N THR A 46 9.15 31.54 0.55
CA THR A 46 10.16 31.05 -0.38
C THR A 46 11.43 30.58 0.36
N HIS A 47 11.86 31.31 1.39
CA HIS A 47 13.00 30.92 2.24
C HIS A 47 12.72 29.62 3.02
N THR A 48 11.51 29.45 3.55
CA THR A 48 11.14 28.24 4.28
C THR A 48 10.98 27.02 3.38
N GLU A 49 10.39 27.17 2.18
CA GLU A 49 10.27 26.08 1.19
C GLU A 49 11.65 25.56 0.75
N LYS A 50 12.63 26.47 0.59
CA LYS A 50 14.03 26.12 0.33
C LYS A 50 14.69 25.41 1.50
N SER A 51 14.36 25.80 2.73
CA SER A 51 14.94 25.22 3.95
C SER A 51 14.45 23.79 4.21
N ASN A 52 13.20 23.49 3.86
CA ASN A 52 12.60 22.18 4.04
C ASN A 52 11.66 21.83 2.88
N PRO A 53 12.11 21.01 1.92
CA PRO A 53 11.32 20.63 0.76
C PRO A 53 10.01 19.88 1.06
N ASP A 54 9.85 19.34 2.27
CA ASP A 54 8.70 18.53 2.70
C ASP A 54 7.55 19.34 3.31
N ILE A 55 7.72 20.66 3.52
CA ILE A 55 6.61 21.53 3.94
C ILE A 55 5.65 21.78 2.78
N TRP A 56 4.41 22.21 3.10
CA TRP A 56 3.48 22.65 2.09
C TRP A 56 4.01 23.87 1.33
N ARG A 57 3.96 23.77 0.01
CA ARG A 57 4.35 24.84 -0.91
C ARG A 57 3.10 25.52 -1.43
N PHE A 58 3.21 26.80 -1.77
CA PHE A 58 2.14 27.43 -2.51
C PHE A 58 2.07 26.92 -3.95
N SER A 59 0.86 26.58 -4.37
CA SER A 59 0.48 26.47 -5.78
C SER A 59 0.51 27.85 -6.43
N ASP A 60 0.50 27.89 -7.76
CA ASP A 60 0.47 29.16 -8.51
C ASP A 60 -0.76 30.00 -8.13
N GLU A 61 -1.94 29.39 -8.01
CA GLU A 61 -3.16 30.03 -7.50
C GLU A 61 -2.99 30.60 -6.08
N GLY A 62 -2.33 29.87 -5.19
CA GLY A 62 -2.04 30.34 -3.84
C GLY A 62 -1.08 31.53 -3.81
N ARG A 63 -0.19 31.65 -4.82
CA ARG A 63 0.67 32.83 -5.00
C ARG A 63 -0.11 34.04 -5.51
N GLU A 64 -1.12 33.83 -6.36
CA GLU A 64 -1.98 34.90 -6.87
C GLU A 64 -2.91 35.48 -5.77
N GLN A 65 -3.48 34.62 -4.92
CA GLN A 65 -4.36 35.02 -3.81
C GLN A 65 -3.62 35.56 -2.57
N PHE A 66 -2.29 35.59 -2.62
CA PHE A 66 -1.46 35.86 -1.45
C PHE A 66 -1.65 37.28 -0.86
N LYS A 67 -1.98 38.25 -1.73
CA LYS A 67 -2.27 39.62 -1.31
C LYS A 67 -3.59 39.74 -0.56
N GLU A 68 -4.64 39.05 -1.01
CA GLU A 68 -5.96 39.06 -0.34
C GLU A 68 -5.87 38.47 1.07
N GLN A 69 -5.20 37.32 1.23
CA GLN A 69 -4.95 36.72 2.55
C GLN A 69 -4.13 37.62 3.48
N SER A 70 -3.32 38.52 2.91
CA SER A 70 -2.52 39.46 3.68
C SER A 70 -3.35 40.61 4.23
N ILE A 71 -4.44 41.01 3.56
CA ILE A 71 -5.37 42.07 4.01
C ILE A 71 -6.11 41.65 5.29
N GLU A 72 -6.48 40.37 5.40
CA GLU A 72 -7.21 39.84 6.56
C GLU A 72 -6.46 40.07 7.87
N LEU A 73 -5.12 39.98 7.87
CA LEU A 73 -4.28 40.20 9.04
C LEU A 73 -4.31 41.65 9.56
N PHE A 74 -4.58 42.63 8.69
CA PHE A 74 -4.71 44.04 9.11
C PHE A 74 -6.08 44.33 9.72
N SER A 75 -7.07 43.48 9.46
CA SER A 75 -8.45 43.63 9.94
C SER A 75 -8.74 42.79 11.19
N ASP A 76 -7.85 41.85 11.54
CA ASP A 76 -8.00 40.97 12.70
C ASP A 76 -7.72 41.74 14.01
N PRO A 77 -8.70 41.92 14.90
CA PRO A 77 -8.53 42.68 16.15
C PRO A 77 -7.58 42.02 17.15
N ASP A 78 -7.33 40.71 17.02
CA ASP A 78 -6.39 39.97 17.85
C ASP A 78 -5.01 39.83 17.18
N ALA A 79 -4.79 40.40 15.99
CA ALA A 79 -3.51 40.42 15.32
C ALA A 79 -2.82 41.80 15.39
N GLN A 80 -1.49 41.79 15.38
CA GLN A 80 -0.71 43.01 15.17
C GLN A 80 0.42 42.76 14.17
N VAL A 81 0.45 43.62 13.15
CA VAL A 81 1.50 43.67 12.14
C VAL A 81 2.41 44.86 12.45
N LEU A 82 3.71 44.60 12.62
CA LEU A 82 4.73 45.62 12.84
C LEU A 82 5.72 45.61 11.68
N LEU A 83 6.17 46.80 11.29
CA LEU A 83 7.20 46.99 10.26
C LEU A 83 8.42 47.67 10.87
N ALA A 84 9.60 47.21 10.45
CA ALA A 84 10.85 47.92 10.62
C ALA A 84 11.14 48.75 9.36
N LEU A 85 11.37 50.04 9.53
CA LEU A 85 11.69 50.97 8.45
C LEU A 85 13.13 51.46 8.59
N ASN A 86 13.88 51.57 7.50
CA ASN A 86 15.19 52.24 7.52
C ASN A 86 15.05 53.77 7.57
N ASP A 87 16.19 54.47 7.59
CA ASP A 87 16.25 55.95 7.64
C ASP A 87 15.60 56.65 6.42
N LYS A 88 15.38 55.91 5.32
CA LYS A 88 14.69 56.40 4.11
C LYS A 88 13.18 56.13 4.15
N GLY A 89 12.68 55.48 5.20
CA GLY A 89 11.28 55.08 5.33
C GLY A 89 10.92 53.79 4.59
N GLU A 90 11.90 53.04 4.07
CA GLU A 90 11.67 51.79 3.35
C GLU A 90 11.47 50.62 4.33
N ALA A 91 10.50 49.75 4.08
CA ALA A 91 10.29 48.55 4.88
C ALA A 91 11.44 47.54 4.69
N ILE A 92 12.09 47.21 5.80
CA ILE A 92 13.26 46.30 5.86
C ILE A 92 13.01 45.03 6.67
N GLY A 93 11.91 44.97 7.41
CA GLY A 93 11.49 43.79 8.14
C GLY A 93 10.05 43.90 8.60
N MET A 94 9.48 42.76 8.97
CA MET A 94 8.12 42.66 9.48
C MET A 94 8.03 41.60 10.57
N VAL A 95 7.09 41.77 11.49
CA VAL A 95 6.63 40.71 12.38
C VAL A 95 5.11 40.74 12.51
N VAL A 96 4.50 39.56 12.60
CA VAL A 96 3.07 39.39 12.87
C VAL A 96 2.93 38.58 14.14
N GLY A 97 2.20 39.12 15.10
CA GLY A 97 1.74 38.36 16.27
C GLY A 97 0.24 38.27 16.34
N LYS A 98 -0.24 37.22 17.01
CA LYS A 98 -1.67 36.97 17.23
C LYS A 98 -1.95 36.61 18.68
N ILE A 99 -3.03 37.13 19.22
CA ILE A 99 -3.58 36.78 20.52
C ILE A 99 -4.50 35.58 20.37
N HIS A 100 -4.36 34.61 21.28
CA HIS A 100 -5.26 33.47 21.41
C HIS A 100 -5.92 33.55 22.77
N ARG A 101 -7.26 33.56 22.78
CA ARG A 101 -8.07 33.59 23.99
C ARG A 101 -8.76 32.24 24.14
N ASN A 102 -8.39 31.49 25.17
CA ASN A 102 -9.01 30.21 25.50
C ASN A 102 -9.31 30.14 26.99
N PRO A 103 -10.56 30.45 27.41
CA PRO A 103 -10.93 30.50 28.83
C PRO A 103 -10.86 29.13 29.53
N LYS A 104 -10.67 28.03 28.78
CA LYS A 104 -10.53 26.67 29.32
C LYS A 104 -9.07 26.30 29.62
N CYS A 105 -8.11 27.15 29.26
CA CYS A 105 -6.68 26.91 29.45
C CYS A 105 -6.07 27.90 30.45
N ILE A 106 -4.91 27.52 31.00
CA ILE A 106 -4.08 28.38 31.84
C ILE A 106 -2.68 28.44 31.19
N PRO A 107 -2.19 29.62 30.76
CA PRO A 107 -2.90 30.90 30.79
C PRO A 107 -4.10 30.92 29.81
N ASN A 108 -5.10 31.73 30.13
CA ASN A 108 -6.31 31.87 29.30
C ASN A 108 -6.11 32.80 28.10
N ILE A 109 -5.01 33.56 28.09
CA ILE A 109 -4.57 34.42 26.99
C ILE A 109 -3.10 34.09 26.71
N SER A 110 -2.78 33.81 25.45
CA SER A 110 -1.41 33.57 24.98
C SER A 110 -1.15 34.28 23.66
N GLY A 111 0.11 34.56 23.36
CA GLY A 111 0.55 35.11 22.08
C GLY A 111 1.18 34.05 21.18
N SER A 112 1.09 34.24 19.88
CA SER A 112 1.94 33.52 18.92
C SER A 112 2.61 34.50 17.97
N VAL A 113 3.89 34.24 17.66
CA VAL A 113 4.57 34.87 16.54
C VAL A 113 4.31 34.02 15.31
N GLU A 114 3.50 34.53 14.38
CA GLU A 114 3.12 33.79 13.17
C GLU A 114 4.14 33.98 12.06
N HIS A 115 4.65 35.21 11.89
CA HIS A 115 5.59 35.55 10.83
C HIS A 115 6.67 36.51 11.36
N LEU A 116 7.93 36.26 11.01
CA LEU A 116 9.04 37.19 11.23
C LEU A 116 9.96 37.14 10.01
N PHE A 117 10.25 38.30 9.43
CA PHE A 117 11.15 38.40 8.30
C PHE A 117 11.97 39.69 8.37
N VAL A 118 13.24 39.60 7.98
CA VAL A 118 14.12 40.76 7.80
C VAL A 118 14.86 40.56 6.48
N LYS A 119 14.90 41.60 5.65
CA LYS A 119 15.67 41.63 4.40
C LYS A 119 17.12 41.28 4.67
N GLU A 120 17.73 40.48 3.80
CA GLU A 120 19.02 39.84 4.03
C GLU A 120 20.12 40.84 4.38
N GLU A 121 20.16 41.96 3.68
CA GLU A 121 21.13 43.03 3.85
C GLU A 121 21.00 43.77 5.20
N TYR A 122 19.88 43.62 5.93
CA TYR A 122 19.62 44.21 7.25
C TYR A 122 19.67 43.17 8.40
N ARG A 123 19.97 41.90 8.10
CA ARG A 123 20.13 40.84 9.12
C ARG A 123 21.38 41.05 9.97
N LYS A 124 21.39 40.42 11.16
CA LYS A 124 22.48 40.52 12.16
C LYS A 124 22.73 41.94 12.70
N ARG A 125 21.78 42.87 12.52
CA ARG A 125 21.81 44.26 13.04
C ARG A 125 20.83 44.53 14.18
N GLY A 126 20.25 43.47 14.76
CA GLY A 126 19.28 43.56 15.86
C GLY A 126 17.83 43.85 15.44
N VAL A 127 17.54 44.09 14.16
CA VAL A 127 16.18 44.43 13.66
C VAL A 127 15.14 43.39 14.07
N GLY A 128 15.42 42.10 13.88
CA GLY A 128 14.49 41.02 14.26
C GLY A 128 14.24 40.95 15.78
N THR A 129 15.27 41.18 16.58
CA THR A 129 15.15 41.22 18.05
C THR A 129 14.28 42.38 18.50
N GLU A 130 14.45 43.56 17.90
CA GLU A 130 13.64 44.73 18.21
C GLU A 130 12.17 44.52 17.80
N LEU A 131 11.91 43.94 16.63
CA LEU A 131 10.55 43.58 16.19
C LEU A 131 9.87 42.66 17.20
N VAL A 132 10.57 41.62 17.67
CA VAL A 132 10.03 40.70 18.69
C VAL A 132 9.82 41.42 20.02
N LEU A 133 10.71 42.33 20.41
CA LEU A 133 10.57 43.10 21.65
C LEU A 133 9.30 43.97 21.63
N THR A 134 9.10 44.76 20.57
CA THR A 134 7.88 45.56 20.41
C THR A 134 6.63 44.69 20.35
N LEU A 135 6.72 43.51 19.74
CA LEU A 135 5.60 42.57 19.74
C LEU A 135 5.29 41.99 21.13
N CYS A 136 6.30 41.77 21.97
CA CYS A 136 6.11 41.34 23.36
C CYS A 136 5.42 42.42 24.20
N GLU A 137 5.67 43.70 23.93
CA GLU A 137 4.95 44.81 24.57
C GLU A 137 3.45 44.77 24.21
N PHE A 138 3.13 44.50 22.95
CA PHE A 138 1.75 44.27 22.51
C PHE A 138 1.11 43.08 23.22
N PHE A 139 1.77 41.92 23.23
CA PHE A 139 1.27 40.74 23.96
C PHE A 139 1.02 41.03 25.44
N SER A 140 1.96 41.73 26.09
CA SER A 140 1.82 42.14 27.49
C SER A 140 0.63 43.08 27.70
N SER A 141 0.42 44.05 26.79
CA SER A 141 -0.73 44.97 26.85
C SER A 141 -2.09 44.26 26.71
N GLN A 142 -2.11 43.08 26.11
CA GLN A 142 -3.30 42.23 25.94
C GLN A 142 -3.46 41.19 27.04
N GLY A 143 -2.53 41.12 28.00
CA GLY A 143 -2.53 40.14 29.09
C GLY A 143 -2.04 38.75 28.68
N ALA A 144 -1.31 38.61 27.58
CA ALA A 144 -0.72 37.33 27.18
C ALA A 144 0.57 37.07 27.98
N GLU A 145 0.58 36.01 28.80
CA GLU A 145 1.70 35.64 29.65
C GLU A 145 2.66 34.65 28.98
N ASP A 146 2.18 33.92 27.97
CA ASP A 146 2.94 32.89 27.28
C ASP A 146 2.97 33.15 25.78
N ILE A 147 4.14 32.96 25.16
CA ILE A 147 4.39 33.27 23.75
C ILE A 147 4.94 32.03 23.05
N SER A 148 4.33 31.67 21.93
CA SER A 148 4.76 30.54 21.11
C SER A 148 5.20 30.97 19.72
N VAL A 149 6.02 30.15 19.07
CA VAL A 149 6.38 30.31 17.67
C VAL A 149 6.41 28.95 17.02
N ARG A 150 5.92 28.86 15.78
CA ARG A 150 6.14 27.72 14.90
C ARG A 150 7.16 28.12 13.85
N TYR A 151 8.21 27.33 13.71
CA TYR A 151 9.21 27.53 12.67
C TYR A 151 9.51 26.21 11.96
N VAL A 152 10.03 26.32 10.74
CA VAL A 152 10.30 25.19 9.86
C VAL A 152 11.64 24.56 10.22
N VAL A 153 11.63 23.24 10.49
CA VAL A 153 12.85 22.45 10.73
C VAL A 153 13.77 22.53 9.51
N GLY A 154 15.05 22.81 9.72
CA GLY A 154 16.03 23.03 8.65
C GLY A 154 16.29 24.51 8.36
N ASN A 155 15.42 25.42 8.81
CA ASN A 155 15.70 26.86 8.81
C ASN A 155 16.65 27.21 9.97
N ARG A 156 17.94 26.90 9.79
CA ARG A 156 18.98 27.07 10.83
C ARG A 156 19.04 28.48 11.40
N GLU A 157 18.87 29.49 10.55
CA GLU A 157 18.87 30.90 11.01
C GLU A 157 17.71 31.18 11.97
N GLY A 158 16.49 30.72 11.62
CA GLY A 158 15.32 30.84 12.48
C GLY A 158 15.48 30.05 13.78
N GLU A 159 15.93 28.80 13.69
CA GLU A 159 16.20 27.92 14.84
C GLU A 159 17.13 28.59 15.86
N GLU A 160 18.28 29.08 15.41
CA GLU A 160 19.27 29.75 16.26
C GLU A 160 18.77 31.09 16.80
N PHE A 161 17.98 31.82 16.02
CA PHE A 161 17.37 33.08 16.47
C PHE A 161 16.42 32.85 17.65
N TRP A 162 15.45 31.95 17.51
CA TRP A 162 14.47 31.66 18.57
C TRP A 162 15.14 31.06 19.81
N LYS A 163 16.09 30.14 19.62
CA LYS A 163 16.85 29.55 20.73
C LYS A 163 17.62 30.61 21.52
N ARG A 164 18.23 31.60 20.86
CA ARG A 164 18.93 32.71 21.53
C ARG A 164 18.01 33.62 22.33
N LEU A 165 16.74 33.74 21.92
CA LEU A 165 15.71 34.46 22.68
C LEU A 165 15.11 33.64 23.83
N GLY A 166 15.55 32.39 24.03
CA GLY A 166 15.12 31.53 25.11
C GLY A 166 13.94 30.61 24.78
N PHE A 167 13.46 30.59 23.53
CA PHE A 167 12.43 29.65 23.10
C PHE A 167 12.97 28.22 23.15
N GLN A 168 12.15 27.31 23.66
CA GLN A 168 12.42 25.88 23.71
C GLN A 168 11.27 25.12 23.03
N PRO A 169 11.55 24.00 22.32
CA PRO A 169 10.50 23.16 21.78
C PRO A 169 9.58 22.65 22.90
N ARG A 170 8.27 22.83 22.72
CA ARG A 170 7.24 22.29 23.64
C ARG A 170 6.41 21.20 23.00
N ILE A 171 6.10 21.35 21.70
CA ILE A 171 5.36 20.39 20.88
C ILE A 171 6.11 20.24 19.56
N ILE A 172 6.30 19.00 19.10
CA ILE A 172 6.91 18.68 17.82
C ILE A 172 5.86 18.01 16.94
N THR A 173 5.60 18.59 15.77
CA THR A 173 4.76 17.97 14.74
C THR A 173 5.65 17.19 13.78
N ALA A 174 5.51 15.86 13.77
CA ALA A 174 6.15 15.00 12.79
C ALA A 174 5.17 14.69 11.64
N GLY A 175 5.65 14.80 10.40
CA GLY A 175 4.85 14.54 9.20
C GLY A 175 5.51 13.50 8.30
N VAL A 176 4.68 12.78 7.55
CA VAL A 176 5.12 11.85 6.51
C VAL A 176 4.03 11.76 5.44
N LYS A 177 4.42 11.58 4.18
CA LYS A 177 3.48 11.26 3.11
C LYS A 177 2.81 9.92 3.41
N GLN A 178 1.48 9.86 3.32
CA GLN A 178 0.69 8.66 3.62
C GLN A 178 1.23 7.40 2.93
N GLN A 179 1.62 7.52 1.65
CA GLN A 179 2.17 6.42 0.86
C GLN A 179 3.38 5.75 1.54
N ARG A 180 4.27 6.52 2.16
CA ARG A 180 5.45 5.98 2.86
C ARG A 180 5.09 5.22 4.13
N ILE A 181 3.96 5.55 4.78
CA ILE A 181 3.42 4.75 5.89
C ILE A 181 2.96 3.39 5.36
N LEU A 182 2.19 3.39 4.27
CA LEU A 182 1.64 2.17 3.66
C LEU A 182 2.76 1.23 3.20
N GLU A 183 3.81 1.77 2.58
CA GLU A 183 5.01 1.02 2.20
C GLU A 183 5.66 0.37 3.42
N LYS A 184 5.97 1.13 4.48
CA LYS A 184 6.64 0.59 5.67
C LYS A 184 5.81 -0.46 6.41
N ILE A 185 4.49 -0.25 6.53
CA ILE A 185 3.60 -1.20 7.21
C ILE A 185 3.51 -2.51 6.42
N SER A 186 3.50 -2.45 5.08
CA SER A 186 3.49 -3.65 4.25
C SER A 186 4.82 -4.40 4.31
N THR A 187 5.97 -3.72 4.31
CA THR A 187 7.28 -4.40 4.39
C THR A 187 7.53 -5.02 5.76
N ALA A 188 7.18 -4.33 6.86
CA ALA A 188 7.46 -4.79 8.22
C ALA A 188 6.67 -6.05 8.65
N LYS A 189 5.55 -6.37 7.98
CA LYS A 189 4.81 -7.62 8.20
C LYS A 189 5.29 -8.78 7.34
N HIS A 190 6.22 -8.57 6.41
CA HIS A 190 6.56 -9.57 5.38
C HIS A 190 8.01 -10.07 5.40
N GLU A 191 8.86 -9.63 6.36
CA GLU A 191 10.31 -9.90 6.31
C GLU A 191 10.89 -10.77 7.44
N GLN A 192 10.13 -11.14 8.48
CA GLN A 192 10.60 -12.17 9.44
C GLN A 192 10.10 -13.55 9.03
N TRP A 193 10.82 -14.17 8.09
CA TRP A 193 10.63 -15.57 7.74
C TRP A 193 11.09 -16.45 8.89
N ALA A 194 10.25 -17.41 9.28
CA ALA A 194 10.63 -18.43 10.26
C ALA A 194 11.70 -19.37 9.68
N ALA A 195 11.63 -19.65 8.39
CA ALA A 195 12.70 -20.32 7.65
C ALA A 195 12.74 -19.87 6.18
N THR A 196 13.90 -20.03 5.56
CA THR A 196 14.10 -19.87 4.13
C THR A 196 14.97 -21.01 3.66
N MET A 197 14.52 -21.71 2.61
CA MET A 197 15.25 -22.80 1.97
C MET A 197 15.32 -22.58 0.47
N GLN A 198 16.31 -23.18 -0.15
CA GLN A 198 16.52 -23.07 -1.59
C GLN A 198 16.95 -24.41 -2.16
N SER A 199 16.42 -24.73 -3.34
CA SER A 199 16.78 -25.86 -4.18
C SER A 199 17.21 -25.36 -5.56
N GLU A 200 17.30 -26.25 -6.56
CA GLU A 200 17.67 -25.89 -7.92
C GLU A 200 16.62 -24.96 -8.57
N HIS A 201 15.33 -25.25 -8.37
CA HIS A 201 14.23 -24.56 -9.03
C HIS A 201 13.41 -23.65 -8.12
N PHE A 202 13.56 -23.73 -6.79
CA PHE A 202 12.74 -22.99 -5.83
C PHE A 202 13.52 -22.26 -4.76
N ILE A 203 13.00 -21.10 -4.35
CA ILE A 203 13.23 -20.52 -3.02
C ILE A 203 11.91 -20.64 -2.25
N TYR A 204 11.91 -21.40 -1.17
CA TYR A 204 10.75 -21.54 -0.28
C TYR A 204 10.97 -20.71 0.99
N ARG A 205 10.01 -19.85 1.32
CA ARG A 205 10.02 -19.02 2.53
C ARG A 205 8.74 -19.23 3.31
N VAL A 206 8.86 -19.40 4.62
CA VAL A 206 7.72 -19.70 5.50
C VAL A 206 7.61 -18.68 6.63
N GLU A 207 6.40 -18.18 6.85
CA GLU A 207 6.05 -17.25 7.91
C GLU A 207 5.49 -17.99 9.13
N GLY A 208 6.09 -17.71 10.29
CA GLY A 208 5.67 -18.30 11.56
C GLY A 208 5.92 -19.81 11.66
N GLU A 209 5.47 -20.39 12.76
CA GLU A 209 5.60 -21.83 13.00
C GLU A 209 4.58 -22.60 12.15
N ARG A 210 5.07 -23.61 11.42
CA ARG A 210 4.26 -24.52 10.62
C ARG A 210 4.37 -25.95 11.14
N PRO A 211 3.30 -26.74 10.99
CA PRO A 211 3.29 -28.14 11.39
C PRO A 211 4.01 -29.06 10.38
N TRP A 212 4.23 -28.61 9.15
CA TRP A 212 5.10 -29.26 8.16
C TRP A 212 6.50 -28.67 8.22
N SER A 213 7.52 -29.51 8.00
CA SER A 213 8.90 -29.02 7.92
C SER A 213 9.15 -28.30 6.59
N PRO A 214 9.96 -27.23 6.58
CA PRO A 214 10.34 -26.55 5.35
C PRO A 214 11.02 -27.48 4.32
N GLU A 215 11.77 -28.46 4.80
CA GLU A 215 12.46 -29.46 3.97
C GLU A 215 11.47 -30.29 3.16
N THR A 216 10.39 -30.76 3.80
CA THR A 216 9.35 -31.56 3.14
C THR A 216 8.62 -30.76 2.07
N ILE A 217 8.34 -29.48 2.31
CA ILE A 217 7.71 -28.63 1.29
C ILE A 217 8.65 -28.38 0.12
N LEU A 218 9.93 -28.09 0.38
CA LEU A 218 10.90 -27.90 -0.69
C LEU A 218 11.08 -29.18 -1.53
N GLU A 219 11.13 -30.34 -0.88
CA GLU A 219 11.17 -31.65 -1.55
C GLU A 219 9.93 -31.89 -2.41
N LEU A 220 8.73 -31.59 -1.88
CA LEU A 220 7.48 -31.66 -2.63
C LEU A 220 7.51 -30.77 -3.87
N LEU A 221 7.92 -29.51 -3.73
CA LEU A 221 7.97 -28.55 -4.84
C LEU A 221 8.91 -29.05 -5.96
N GLU A 222 10.09 -29.54 -5.60
CA GLU A 222 11.06 -30.11 -6.54
C GLU A 222 10.56 -31.40 -7.19
N ALA A 223 9.89 -32.27 -6.44
CA ALA A 223 9.31 -33.49 -6.98
C ALA A 223 8.18 -33.18 -7.97
N CYS A 224 7.29 -32.26 -7.62
CA CYS A 224 6.26 -31.75 -8.53
C CYS A 224 6.88 -31.13 -9.79
N TYR A 225 7.93 -30.33 -9.65
CA TYR A 225 8.61 -29.73 -10.79
C TYR A 225 9.12 -30.78 -11.77
N ARG A 226 9.79 -31.84 -11.28
CA ARG A 226 10.30 -32.91 -12.14
C ARG A 226 9.17 -33.62 -12.90
N GLU A 227 8.10 -33.99 -12.20
CA GLU A 227 6.92 -34.62 -12.80
C GLU A 227 6.28 -33.75 -13.87
N TYR A 228 6.14 -32.45 -13.60
CA TYR A 228 5.56 -31.51 -14.54
C TYR A 228 6.48 -31.19 -15.71
N TYR A 229 7.79 -31.17 -15.50
CA TYR A 229 8.78 -31.04 -16.54
C TYR A 229 8.76 -32.24 -17.50
N GLU A 230 8.70 -33.46 -16.96
CA GLU A 230 8.59 -34.67 -17.79
C GLU A 230 7.31 -34.69 -18.62
N MET A 231 6.20 -34.22 -18.04
CA MET A 231 4.89 -34.21 -18.70
C MET A 231 4.72 -33.08 -19.72
N MET A 232 5.13 -31.85 -19.39
CA MET A 232 4.81 -30.64 -20.16
C MET A 232 6.04 -30.04 -20.87
N GLY A 233 7.24 -30.58 -20.62
CA GLY A 233 8.49 -30.07 -21.17
C GLY A 233 9.00 -28.81 -20.47
N PRO A 234 10.03 -28.16 -21.05
CA PRO A 234 10.67 -27.00 -20.45
C PRO A 234 9.71 -25.81 -20.42
N GLY A 235 9.18 -25.50 -19.24
CA GLY A 235 8.26 -24.37 -19.05
C GLY A 235 8.83 -23.21 -18.27
N LEU A 236 9.75 -23.47 -17.34
CA LEU A 236 10.14 -22.50 -16.33
C LEU A 236 11.62 -22.13 -16.47
N LYS A 237 11.89 -20.85 -16.75
CA LYS A 237 13.23 -20.34 -17.07
C LYS A 237 13.92 -19.64 -15.90
N THR A 238 13.23 -19.50 -14.78
CA THR A 238 13.68 -18.72 -13.62
C THR A 238 13.42 -19.47 -12.33
N LEU A 239 14.24 -19.19 -11.33
CA LEU A 239 14.04 -19.62 -9.95
C LEU A 239 12.69 -19.10 -9.44
N ILE A 240 11.85 -19.99 -8.90
CA ILE A 240 10.49 -19.67 -8.44
C ILE A 240 10.53 -19.40 -6.95
N GLU A 241 10.03 -18.24 -6.55
CA GLU A 241 9.85 -17.97 -5.12
C GLU A 241 8.46 -18.42 -4.67
N VAL A 242 8.43 -19.27 -3.64
CA VAL A 242 7.21 -19.75 -2.98
C VAL A 242 7.19 -19.21 -1.56
N GLU A 243 6.17 -18.40 -1.25
CA GLU A 243 5.96 -17.78 0.05
C GLU A 243 4.77 -18.46 0.74
N ASP A 244 5.01 -19.16 1.84
CA ASP A 244 4.00 -19.72 2.75
C ASP A 244 3.73 -18.70 3.88
N LYS A 245 2.56 -18.05 3.83
CA LYS A 245 2.20 -16.92 4.69
C LYS A 245 1.02 -17.19 5.59
N LEU A 246 0.98 -16.50 6.72
CA LEU A 246 -0.20 -16.47 7.58
C LEU A 246 -1.28 -15.59 6.93
N SER A 247 -2.48 -16.14 6.76
CA SER A 247 -3.59 -15.45 6.13
C SER A 247 -4.15 -14.35 7.04
N PRO A 248 -4.13 -13.07 6.62
CA PRO A 248 -4.73 -11.99 7.39
C PRO A 248 -6.26 -12.09 7.47
N SER A 249 -6.88 -12.75 6.47
CA SER A 249 -8.32 -12.94 6.37
C SER A 249 -8.83 -14.17 7.15
N GLY A 250 -7.91 -15.00 7.67
CA GLY A 250 -8.24 -16.28 8.28
C GLY A 250 -8.73 -17.34 7.29
N LYS A 251 -8.58 -17.13 5.98
CA LYS A 251 -8.98 -18.08 4.93
C LYS A 251 -7.77 -18.51 4.08
N ARG A 252 -7.84 -19.70 3.50
CA ARG A 252 -6.84 -20.15 2.52
C ARG A 252 -6.94 -19.33 1.24
N ALA A 253 -5.81 -18.92 0.69
CA ALA A 253 -5.74 -18.21 -0.59
C ALA A 253 -4.39 -18.46 -1.26
N ALA A 254 -4.36 -18.49 -2.59
CA ALA A 254 -3.11 -18.43 -3.36
C ALA A 254 -3.15 -17.25 -4.31
N ARG A 255 -2.00 -16.63 -4.53
CA ARG A 255 -1.85 -15.58 -5.54
C ARG A 255 -0.47 -15.61 -6.17
N ARG A 256 -0.41 -15.25 -7.44
CA ARG A 256 0.81 -15.15 -8.22
C ARG A 256 1.12 -13.68 -8.48
N ILE A 257 2.26 -13.19 -7.97
CA ILE A 257 2.67 -11.78 -8.12
C ILE A 257 4.11 -11.74 -8.58
N ASN A 258 4.39 -11.10 -9.73
CA ASN A 258 5.74 -10.92 -10.28
C ASN A 258 6.55 -12.24 -10.35
N GLY A 259 5.94 -13.34 -10.79
CA GLY A 259 6.59 -14.65 -10.88
C GLY A 259 6.73 -15.42 -9.56
N ARG A 260 6.22 -14.87 -8.44
CA ARG A 260 6.21 -15.55 -7.14
C ARG A 260 4.86 -16.21 -6.88
N ILE A 261 4.89 -17.34 -6.21
CA ILE A 261 3.71 -18.05 -5.69
C ILE A 261 3.57 -17.68 -4.22
N ILE A 262 2.42 -17.15 -3.81
CA ILE A 262 2.13 -16.82 -2.42
C ILE A 262 0.96 -17.68 -1.98
N CYS A 263 1.21 -18.61 -1.06
CA CYS A 263 0.22 -19.47 -0.43
C CYS A 263 -0.07 -18.94 0.98
N GLU A 264 -1.32 -18.60 1.27
CA GLU A 264 -1.76 -18.11 2.57
C GLU A 264 -2.62 -19.14 3.29
N PHE A 265 -2.28 -19.44 4.54
CA PHE A 265 -3.01 -20.39 5.39
C PHE A 265 -3.49 -19.72 6.69
N PRO A 266 -4.67 -20.08 7.21
CA PRO A 266 -5.13 -19.59 8.51
C PRO A 266 -4.12 -19.90 9.63
N PRO A 267 -4.02 -19.06 10.67
CA PRO A 267 -3.25 -19.40 11.87
C PRO A 267 -3.72 -20.72 12.48
N GLY A 268 -2.80 -21.63 12.81
CA GLY A 268 -3.13 -22.94 13.38
C GLY A 268 -3.59 -24.00 12.35
N PHE A 269 -3.53 -23.71 11.04
CA PHE A 269 -3.84 -24.68 10.00
C PHE A 269 -2.68 -25.68 9.78
N GLY A 270 -3.01 -26.96 9.59
CA GLY A 270 -2.06 -28.02 9.26
C GLY A 270 -1.68 -28.93 10.43
N TYR A 271 -2.20 -28.70 11.63
CA TYR A 271 -1.88 -29.55 12.78
C TYR A 271 -2.59 -30.90 12.70
N GLU A 272 -3.67 -30.98 11.92
CA GLU A 272 -4.30 -32.24 11.57
C GLU A 272 -3.76 -32.83 10.26
N GLN A 273 -3.63 -34.15 10.20
CA GLN A 273 -3.10 -34.86 9.04
C GLN A 273 -3.87 -34.55 7.74
N HIS A 274 -5.18 -34.31 7.83
CA HIS A 274 -5.99 -33.97 6.68
C HIS A 274 -5.71 -32.55 6.15
N GLU A 275 -5.37 -31.61 7.03
CA GLU A 275 -5.01 -30.24 6.67
C GLU A 275 -3.62 -30.16 6.02
N GLN A 276 -2.67 -30.99 6.46
CA GLN A 276 -1.36 -31.11 5.82
C GLN A 276 -1.48 -31.60 4.39
N LYS A 277 -2.32 -32.62 4.14
CA LYS A 277 -2.61 -33.10 2.78
C LYS A 277 -3.22 -31.99 1.92
N LEU A 278 -4.12 -31.19 2.49
CA LEU A 278 -4.70 -30.04 1.81
C LEU A 278 -3.65 -28.96 1.49
N ALA A 279 -2.66 -28.76 2.36
CA ALA A 279 -1.54 -27.85 2.10
C ALA A 279 -0.64 -28.36 0.96
N TYR A 280 -0.28 -29.65 0.97
CA TYR A 280 0.50 -30.27 -0.11
C TYR A 280 -0.22 -30.15 -1.46
N HIS A 281 -1.53 -30.42 -1.47
CA HIS A 281 -2.39 -30.18 -2.62
C HIS A 281 -2.27 -28.74 -3.11
N PHE A 282 -2.38 -27.78 -2.21
CA PHE A 282 -2.32 -26.36 -2.54
C PHE A 282 -0.98 -25.97 -3.18
N PHE A 283 0.14 -26.47 -2.67
CA PHE A 283 1.45 -26.22 -3.27
C PHE A 283 1.58 -26.87 -4.65
N ALA A 284 1.25 -28.15 -4.79
CA ALA A 284 1.30 -28.86 -6.08
C ALA A 284 0.41 -28.18 -7.13
N HIS A 285 -0.79 -27.77 -6.72
CA HIS A 285 -1.75 -27.03 -7.54
C HIS A 285 -1.17 -25.72 -8.09
N GLU A 286 -0.57 -24.91 -7.23
CA GLU A 286 -0.01 -23.62 -7.63
C GLU A 286 1.23 -23.77 -8.51
N VAL A 287 2.05 -24.79 -8.25
CA VAL A 287 3.17 -25.15 -9.10
C VAL A 287 2.67 -25.55 -10.48
N PHE A 288 1.66 -26.42 -10.60
CA PHE A 288 1.10 -26.81 -11.91
C PHE A 288 0.51 -25.60 -12.65
N HIS A 289 -0.26 -24.74 -11.98
CA HIS A 289 -0.78 -23.52 -12.59
C HIS A 289 0.29 -22.60 -13.14
N HIS A 290 1.49 -22.63 -12.57
CA HIS A 290 2.61 -21.86 -13.06
C HIS A 290 3.04 -22.31 -14.48
N TRP A 291 2.82 -23.58 -14.86
CA TRP A 291 3.01 -24.04 -16.24
C TRP A 291 1.85 -23.67 -17.18
N VAL A 292 0.62 -23.76 -16.68
CA VAL A 292 -0.59 -23.59 -17.51
C VAL A 292 -1.23 -22.20 -17.41
N GLY A 293 -0.47 -21.16 -17.03
CA GLY A 293 -0.83 -19.74 -17.20
C GLY A 293 -2.15 -19.27 -16.54
N GLY A 294 -2.05 -18.53 -15.44
CA GLY A 294 -3.21 -18.12 -14.62
C GLY A 294 -4.17 -17.08 -15.23
N TYR A 295 -5.46 -17.39 -15.07
CA TYR A 295 -6.66 -16.54 -14.91
C TYR A 295 -7.34 -15.87 -16.11
N THR A 296 -6.68 -15.63 -17.25
CA THR A 296 -7.36 -14.98 -18.41
C THR A 296 -7.45 -15.89 -19.63
N VAL A 297 -8.23 -16.95 -19.54
CA VAL A 297 -8.46 -17.89 -20.65
C VAL A 297 -9.92 -18.19 -20.92
N SER A 298 -10.21 -18.62 -22.15
CA SER A 298 -11.47 -19.31 -22.44
C SER A 298 -11.54 -20.58 -21.57
N HIS A 299 -12.72 -20.94 -21.05
CA HIS A 299 -12.92 -22.17 -20.26
C HIS A 299 -12.08 -22.29 -18.97
N GLY A 300 -11.83 -21.20 -18.23
CA GLY A 300 -11.04 -21.23 -16.98
C GLY A 300 -11.45 -22.27 -15.93
N VAL A 301 -12.75 -22.61 -15.84
CA VAL A 301 -13.25 -23.69 -14.95
C VAL A 301 -12.70 -25.07 -15.32
N ALA A 302 -12.53 -25.34 -16.63
CA ALA A 302 -11.95 -26.60 -17.10
C ALA A 302 -10.46 -26.69 -16.76
N ILE A 303 -9.74 -25.58 -16.87
CA ILE A 303 -8.32 -25.50 -16.50
C ILE A 303 -8.16 -25.69 -14.98
N GLU A 304 -8.98 -25.03 -14.17
CA GLU A 304 -8.98 -25.24 -12.72
C GLU A 304 -9.27 -26.72 -12.36
N ALA A 305 -10.26 -27.34 -13.01
CA ALA A 305 -10.58 -28.75 -12.79
C ALA A 305 -9.44 -29.67 -13.18
N LEU A 306 -8.76 -29.40 -14.31
CA LEU A 306 -7.58 -30.13 -14.74
C LEU A 306 -6.43 -29.95 -13.74
N THR A 307 -6.15 -28.72 -13.29
CA THR A 307 -5.08 -28.48 -12.32
C THR A 307 -5.34 -29.24 -11.02
N GLN A 308 -6.56 -29.18 -10.49
CA GLN A 308 -6.95 -29.94 -9.30
C GLN A 308 -6.77 -31.44 -9.52
N TYR A 309 -7.16 -31.95 -10.69
CA TYR A 309 -7.00 -33.35 -11.06
C TYR A 309 -5.54 -33.77 -11.07
N MET A 310 -4.71 -33.00 -11.78
CA MET A 310 -3.29 -33.29 -11.95
C MET A 310 -2.49 -33.14 -10.66
N ALA A 311 -2.79 -32.13 -9.83
CA ALA A 311 -2.15 -32.00 -8.51
C ALA A 311 -2.43 -33.21 -7.62
N ASN A 312 -3.69 -33.67 -7.58
CA ASN A 312 -4.09 -34.88 -6.85
C ASN A 312 -3.37 -36.13 -7.39
N HIS A 313 -3.37 -36.32 -8.71
CA HIS A 313 -2.70 -37.43 -9.37
C HIS A 313 -1.19 -37.46 -9.07
N THR A 314 -0.52 -36.32 -9.20
CA THR A 314 0.91 -36.16 -8.91
C THR A 314 1.23 -36.44 -7.45
N LEU A 315 0.43 -35.96 -6.50
CA LEU A 315 0.66 -36.22 -5.07
C LEU A 315 0.54 -37.70 -4.70
N VAL A 316 -0.37 -38.44 -5.35
CA VAL A 316 -0.47 -39.88 -5.17
C VAL A 316 0.71 -40.60 -5.80
N LYS A 317 1.09 -40.22 -7.04
CA LYS A 317 2.26 -40.78 -7.73
C LYS A 317 3.55 -40.60 -6.92
N LEU A 318 3.72 -39.42 -6.31
CA LEU A 318 4.88 -39.08 -5.48
C LEU A 318 4.81 -39.65 -4.04
N GLY A 319 3.70 -40.27 -3.65
CA GLY A 319 3.55 -40.87 -2.32
C GLY A 319 3.28 -39.90 -1.17
N PHE A 320 3.03 -38.62 -1.45
CA PHE A 320 2.65 -37.62 -0.43
C PHE A 320 1.20 -37.80 0.05
N VAL A 321 0.36 -38.42 -0.78
CA VAL A 321 -1.04 -38.72 -0.48
C VAL A 321 -1.33 -40.19 -0.81
N ALA A 322 -2.08 -40.87 0.06
CA ALA A 322 -2.45 -42.26 -0.15
C ALA A 322 -3.49 -42.40 -1.29
N PRO A 323 -3.44 -43.47 -2.10
CA PRO A 323 -4.36 -43.65 -3.24
C PRO A 323 -5.84 -43.65 -2.86
N ASP A 324 -6.18 -44.11 -1.66
CA ASP A 324 -7.54 -44.13 -1.11
C ASP A 324 -8.12 -42.72 -0.88
N GLN A 325 -7.28 -41.69 -0.82
CA GLN A 325 -7.72 -40.31 -0.75
C GLN A 325 -8.41 -39.86 -2.03
N LEU A 326 -7.95 -40.30 -3.21
CA LEU A 326 -8.62 -39.99 -4.49
C LEU A 326 -10.05 -40.54 -4.49
N ILE A 327 -10.24 -41.72 -3.91
CA ILE A 327 -11.56 -42.36 -3.77
C ILE A 327 -12.46 -41.52 -2.86
N ARG A 328 -11.95 -41.05 -1.71
CA ARG A 328 -12.72 -40.17 -0.81
C ARG A 328 -13.07 -38.84 -1.45
N ASP A 329 -12.13 -38.22 -2.15
CA ASP A 329 -12.32 -36.96 -2.85
C ASP A 329 -13.35 -37.11 -4.00
N HIS A 330 -13.26 -38.21 -4.76
CA HIS A 330 -14.23 -38.60 -5.78
C HIS A 330 -15.63 -38.76 -5.16
N GLN A 331 -15.77 -39.50 -4.05
CA GLN A 331 -17.04 -39.66 -3.33
C GLN A 331 -17.58 -38.33 -2.78
N GLN A 332 -16.71 -37.43 -2.31
CA GLN A 332 -17.12 -36.10 -1.87
C GLN A 332 -17.63 -35.24 -3.03
N ARG A 333 -16.95 -35.26 -4.18
CA ARG A 333 -17.39 -34.56 -5.39
C ARG A 333 -18.70 -35.14 -5.93
N GLN A 334 -18.86 -36.46 -5.95
CA GLN A 334 -20.12 -37.10 -6.32
C GLN A 334 -21.27 -36.60 -5.45
N ARG A 335 -21.08 -36.52 -4.12
CA ARG A 335 -22.07 -35.94 -3.20
C ARG A 335 -22.37 -34.47 -3.48
N GLN A 336 -21.38 -33.67 -3.89
CA GLN A 336 -21.60 -32.27 -4.25
C GLN A 336 -22.43 -32.13 -5.53
N ILE A 337 -22.20 -33.00 -6.52
CA ILE A 337 -22.98 -33.07 -7.76
C ILE A 337 -24.42 -33.50 -7.47
N ASP A 338 -24.58 -34.53 -6.64
CA ASP A 338 -25.90 -34.99 -6.19
C ASP A 338 -26.66 -33.89 -5.42
N ALA A 339 -25.92 -32.99 -4.76
CA ALA A 339 -26.42 -31.81 -4.07
C ALA A 339 -26.55 -30.54 -4.95
N GLY A 340 -26.22 -30.61 -6.26
CA GLY A 340 -26.32 -29.47 -7.18
C GLY A 340 -25.26 -28.38 -6.99
N VAL A 341 -24.18 -28.66 -6.25
CA VAL A 341 -23.11 -27.72 -5.94
C VAL A 341 -21.95 -27.87 -6.92
N MET A 342 -21.51 -26.75 -7.54
CA MET A 342 -20.35 -26.68 -8.45
C MET A 342 -20.36 -27.70 -9.60
N VAL A 343 -21.44 -27.74 -10.38
CA VAL A 343 -21.64 -28.79 -11.38
C VAL A 343 -20.66 -28.71 -12.56
N GLU A 344 -20.30 -27.51 -13.04
CA GLU A 344 -19.38 -27.37 -14.19
C GLU A 344 -17.97 -27.89 -13.87
N PHE A 345 -17.42 -27.47 -12.73
CA PHE A 345 -16.10 -27.90 -12.27
C PHE A 345 -16.03 -29.42 -12.11
N ASN A 346 -17.00 -29.98 -11.39
CA ASN A 346 -17.06 -31.41 -11.14
C ASN A 346 -17.26 -32.22 -12.43
N ARG A 347 -18.00 -31.69 -13.40
CA ARG A 347 -18.15 -32.31 -14.72
C ARG A 347 -16.82 -32.40 -15.46
N TYR A 348 -16.05 -31.32 -15.53
CA TYR A 348 -14.74 -31.34 -16.19
C TYR A 348 -13.79 -32.31 -15.49
N TYR A 349 -13.80 -32.32 -14.15
CA TYR A 349 -13.01 -33.27 -13.38
C TYR A 349 -13.29 -34.73 -13.79
N PHE A 350 -14.56 -35.12 -13.88
CA PHE A 350 -14.94 -36.46 -14.36
C PHE A 350 -14.57 -36.72 -15.81
N LEU A 351 -14.61 -35.71 -16.67
CA LEU A 351 -14.18 -35.88 -18.06
C LEU A 351 -12.69 -36.19 -18.15
N PHE A 352 -11.85 -35.58 -17.31
CA PHE A 352 -10.42 -35.90 -17.26
C PHE A 352 -10.16 -37.28 -16.63
N GLU A 353 -10.88 -37.63 -15.56
CA GLU A 353 -10.82 -38.96 -14.95
C GLU A 353 -11.17 -40.07 -15.96
N ASN A 354 -12.27 -39.89 -16.71
CA ASN A 354 -12.67 -40.82 -17.76
C ASN A 354 -11.68 -40.84 -18.93
N LEU A 355 -11.12 -39.69 -19.30
CA LEU A 355 -10.10 -39.61 -20.36
C LEU A 355 -8.89 -40.46 -20.00
N GLU A 356 -8.43 -40.40 -18.76
CA GLU A 356 -7.34 -41.23 -18.25
C GLU A 356 -7.73 -42.72 -18.23
N GLN A 357 -8.88 -43.06 -17.66
CA GLN A 357 -9.33 -44.46 -17.54
C GLN A 357 -9.52 -45.14 -18.91
N GLN A 358 -10.03 -44.41 -19.90
CA GLN A 358 -10.35 -44.97 -21.22
C GLN A 358 -9.18 -44.92 -22.21
N LYS A 359 -8.40 -43.83 -22.20
CA LYS A 359 -7.35 -43.56 -23.21
C LYS A 359 -5.93 -43.57 -22.63
N GLY A 360 -5.79 -43.85 -21.34
CA GLY A 360 -4.53 -43.92 -20.62
C GLY A 360 -3.94 -42.56 -20.25
N GLU A 361 -3.08 -42.57 -19.25
CA GLU A 361 -2.33 -41.43 -18.71
C GLU A 361 -1.57 -40.65 -19.80
N ALA A 362 -0.98 -41.33 -20.79
CA ALA A 362 -0.28 -40.70 -21.90
C ALA A 362 -1.17 -39.74 -22.73
N THR A 363 -2.49 -39.97 -22.76
CA THR A 363 -3.42 -39.05 -23.43
C THR A 363 -3.67 -37.80 -22.60
N LEU A 364 -3.78 -37.94 -21.28
CA LEU A 364 -3.93 -36.82 -20.36
C LEU A 364 -2.66 -35.94 -20.33
N TYR A 365 -1.49 -36.56 -20.39
CA TYR A 365 -0.21 -35.84 -20.47
C TYR A 365 -0.07 -35.05 -21.77
N ARG A 366 -0.48 -35.63 -22.92
CA ARG A 366 -0.53 -34.90 -24.20
C ARG A 366 -1.48 -33.70 -24.16
N LEU A 367 -2.62 -33.82 -23.46
CA LEU A 367 -3.50 -32.67 -23.21
C LEU A 367 -2.77 -31.58 -22.43
N CYS A 368 -2.13 -31.93 -21.31
CA CYS A 368 -1.39 -30.97 -20.47
C CYS A 368 -0.26 -30.30 -21.26
N GLN A 369 0.48 -31.06 -22.05
CA GLN A 369 1.55 -30.54 -22.90
C GLN A 369 1.03 -29.54 -23.94
N GLN A 370 -0.03 -29.87 -24.68
CA GLN A 370 -0.62 -28.95 -25.67
C GLN A 370 -1.18 -27.67 -25.02
N LEU A 371 -1.75 -27.79 -23.82
CA LEU A 371 -2.18 -26.64 -23.05
C LEU A 371 -0.97 -25.77 -22.68
N ALA A 372 0.08 -26.34 -22.09
CA ALA A 372 1.28 -25.61 -21.71
C ALA A 372 1.91 -24.86 -22.91
N GLU A 373 2.02 -25.52 -24.07
CA GLU A 373 2.50 -24.89 -25.32
C GLU A 373 1.61 -23.72 -25.76
N CYS A 374 0.27 -23.88 -25.65
CA CYS A 374 -0.68 -22.82 -25.96
C CYS A 374 -0.50 -21.61 -25.03
N PHE A 375 -0.32 -21.85 -23.74
CA PHE A 375 -0.10 -20.80 -22.74
C PHE A 375 1.21 -20.06 -22.96
N GLN A 376 2.32 -20.78 -23.14
CA GLN A 376 3.63 -20.18 -23.40
C GLN A 376 3.61 -19.33 -24.68
N LYS A 377 2.95 -19.82 -25.74
CA LYS A 377 2.77 -19.07 -26.98
C LYS A 377 2.00 -17.78 -26.74
N ALA A 378 0.86 -17.85 -26.05
CA ALA A 378 0.02 -16.69 -25.75
C ALA A 378 0.78 -15.64 -24.91
N GLU A 379 1.53 -16.08 -23.90
CA GLU A 379 2.38 -15.20 -23.08
C GLU A 379 3.46 -14.49 -23.93
N SER A 380 4.11 -15.20 -24.85
CA SER A 380 5.14 -14.63 -25.72
C SER A 380 4.65 -13.52 -26.64
N VAL A 381 3.36 -13.52 -26.99
CA VAL A 381 2.72 -12.52 -27.86
C VAL A 381 1.84 -11.53 -27.09
N GLY A 382 1.73 -11.66 -25.76
CA GLY A 382 0.91 -10.79 -24.92
C GLY A 382 -0.60 -10.95 -25.12
N GLU A 383 -1.06 -12.12 -25.58
CA GLU A 383 -2.48 -12.41 -25.85
C GLU A 383 -3.07 -13.39 -24.82
N LYS A 384 -4.40 -13.52 -24.82
CA LYS A 384 -5.10 -14.53 -24.02
C LYS A 384 -5.02 -15.89 -24.72
N ALA A 385 -4.71 -16.95 -23.97
CA ALA A 385 -4.72 -18.31 -24.52
C ALA A 385 -6.17 -18.76 -24.82
N ASP A 386 -6.41 -19.20 -26.05
CA ASP A 386 -7.66 -19.88 -26.44
C ASP A 386 -7.45 -21.40 -26.41
N VAL A 387 -7.88 -22.02 -25.32
CA VAL A 387 -7.73 -23.46 -25.08
C VAL A 387 -8.89 -24.28 -25.65
N ALA A 388 -9.95 -23.63 -26.16
CA ALA A 388 -11.14 -24.30 -26.64
C ALA A 388 -10.89 -25.33 -27.75
N PRO A 389 -10.02 -25.09 -28.76
CA PRO A 389 -9.71 -26.09 -29.78
C PRO A 389 -9.05 -27.34 -29.21
N ILE A 390 -8.17 -27.16 -28.22
CA ILE A 390 -7.45 -28.25 -27.55
C ILE A 390 -8.45 -29.06 -26.72
N LEU A 391 -9.25 -28.42 -25.88
CA LEU A 391 -10.26 -29.14 -25.10
C LEU A 391 -11.23 -29.93 -26.02
N ARG A 392 -11.60 -29.37 -27.18
CA ARG A 392 -12.48 -30.06 -28.16
C ARG A 392 -11.87 -31.33 -28.74
N SER A 393 -10.57 -31.33 -29.02
CA SER A 393 -9.91 -32.50 -29.60
C SER A 393 -9.83 -33.68 -28.61
N PHE A 394 -9.73 -33.39 -27.31
CA PHE A 394 -9.63 -34.42 -26.27
C PHE A 394 -10.99 -34.84 -25.68
N LEU A 395 -11.88 -33.89 -25.40
CA LEU A 395 -13.15 -34.13 -24.70
C LEU A 395 -14.36 -34.31 -25.65
N GLY A 396 -14.21 -33.90 -26.91
CA GLY A 396 -15.27 -33.92 -27.93
C GLY A 396 -16.08 -32.61 -27.99
N SER A 397 -16.67 -32.34 -29.16
CA SER A 397 -17.43 -31.10 -29.43
C SER A 397 -18.70 -30.96 -28.58
N ASP A 398 -19.38 -32.07 -28.29
CA ASP A 398 -20.65 -32.07 -27.57
C ASP A 398 -20.48 -31.76 -26.08
N SER A 399 -19.36 -32.18 -25.48
CA SER A 399 -19.02 -31.85 -24.09
C SER A 399 -18.78 -30.37 -23.87
N ILE A 400 -18.21 -29.68 -24.86
CA ILE A 400 -17.93 -28.24 -24.79
C ILE A 400 -19.12 -27.40 -25.24
N LYS A 401 -19.92 -27.90 -26.18
CA LYS A 401 -21.18 -27.25 -26.57
C LYS A 401 -22.17 -27.21 -25.42
N ALA A 402 -22.27 -28.30 -24.64
CA ALA A 402 -23.08 -28.33 -23.43
C ALA A 402 -22.59 -27.36 -22.33
N ASP A 403 -21.29 -27.05 -22.25
CA ASP A 403 -20.74 -25.99 -21.38
C ASP A 403 -21.18 -24.59 -21.85
N TYR A 404 -21.09 -24.33 -23.15
CA TYR A 404 -21.56 -23.08 -23.75
C TYR A 404 -23.07 -22.85 -23.58
N ASP A 405 -23.88 -23.89 -23.81
CA ASP A 405 -25.34 -23.83 -23.66
C ASP A 405 -25.76 -23.67 -22.19
N MET A 406 -25.09 -24.34 -21.26
CA MET A 406 -25.31 -24.20 -19.81
C MET A 406 -24.97 -22.79 -19.31
N ARG A 407 -23.84 -22.20 -19.72
CA ARG A 407 -23.48 -20.80 -19.40
C ARG A 407 -24.49 -19.81 -19.96
N LYS A 408 -25.02 -20.08 -21.16
CA LYS A 408 -26.05 -19.25 -21.80
C LYS A 408 -27.38 -19.32 -21.05
N GLU A 409 -27.76 -20.48 -20.52
CA GLU A 409 -28.96 -20.64 -19.70
C GLU A 409 -28.79 -20.05 -18.27
N LEU A 410 -27.63 -20.23 -17.63
CA LEU A 410 -27.26 -19.58 -16.37
C LEU A 410 -27.27 -18.05 -16.49
N ALA A 411 -26.74 -17.50 -17.58
CA ALA A 411 -26.72 -16.06 -17.85
C ALA A 411 -28.11 -15.47 -18.16
N LYS A 412 -29.06 -16.29 -18.62
CA LYS A 412 -30.45 -15.87 -18.88
C LYS A 412 -31.30 -15.79 -17.61
N GLY A 413 -30.79 -16.20 -16.44
CA GLY A 413 -31.54 -16.15 -15.18
C GLY A 413 -32.81 -17.01 -15.18
N MET A 414 -32.92 -17.97 -16.10
CA MET A 414 -34.04 -18.91 -16.15
C MET A 414 -33.83 -20.03 -15.14
N THR A 415 -34.09 -19.72 -13.87
CA THR A 415 -34.83 -20.53 -12.88
C THR A 415 -34.70 -19.83 -11.54
N LYS A 416 -35.81 -19.27 -11.05
CA LYS A 416 -35.92 -18.69 -9.70
C LYS A 416 -35.90 -19.75 -8.58
N ASP A 417 -35.72 -21.02 -8.94
CA ASP A 417 -35.81 -22.15 -8.03
C ASP A 417 -34.58 -23.06 -8.21
N LYS A 418 -33.76 -23.12 -7.17
CA LYS A 418 -32.48 -23.86 -7.16
C LYS A 418 -32.68 -25.36 -7.36
N ASP A 419 -33.81 -25.90 -6.88
CA ASP A 419 -34.08 -27.35 -6.93
C ASP A 419 -34.42 -27.79 -8.35
N THR A 420 -35.24 -27.00 -9.05
CA THR A 420 -35.55 -27.24 -10.47
C THR A 420 -34.32 -27.14 -11.37
N PHE A 421 -33.41 -26.19 -11.10
CA PHE A 421 -32.13 -26.06 -11.82
C PHE A 421 -31.21 -27.26 -11.56
N SER A 422 -31.07 -27.65 -10.29
CA SER A 422 -30.26 -28.82 -9.92
C SER A 422 -30.77 -30.10 -10.59
N GLU A 423 -32.08 -30.29 -10.69
CA GLU A 423 -32.68 -31.47 -11.30
C GLU A 423 -32.52 -31.48 -12.83
N MET A 424 -32.64 -30.31 -13.48
CA MET A 424 -32.37 -30.16 -14.91
C MET A 424 -30.90 -30.49 -15.24
N ILE A 425 -29.96 -30.01 -14.43
CA ILE A 425 -28.54 -30.27 -14.63
C ILE A 425 -28.19 -31.75 -14.37
N LYS A 426 -28.77 -32.37 -13.33
CA LYS A 426 -28.64 -33.83 -13.10
C LYS A 426 -29.11 -34.64 -14.30
N ASN A 427 -30.23 -34.25 -14.90
CA ASN A 427 -30.77 -34.94 -16.08
C ASN A 427 -29.88 -34.76 -17.32
N ILE A 428 -29.33 -33.57 -17.57
CA ILE A 428 -28.39 -33.34 -18.68
C ILE A 428 -27.11 -34.17 -18.51
N VAL A 429 -26.53 -34.19 -17.30
CA VAL A 429 -25.33 -35.00 -17.02
C VAL A 429 -25.65 -36.49 -17.16
N ARG A 430 -26.79 -36.95 -16.64
CA ARG A 430 -27.24 -38.34 -16.75
C ARG A 430 -27.49 -38.75 -18.22
N GLU A 431 -28.19 -37.93 -19.00
CA GLU A 431 -28.43 -38.20 -20.43
C GLU A 431 -27.14 -38.25 -21.25
N GLU A 432 -26.14 -37.41 -20.93
CA GLU A 432 -24.87 -37.39 -21.64
C GLU A 432 -23.99 -38.60 -21.27
N ILE A 433 -24.03 -39.03 -20.01
CA ILE A 433 -23.41 -40.29 -19.55
C ILE A 433 -24.09 -41.49 -20.24
N GLU A 434 -25.43 -41.57 -20.20
CA GLU A 434 -26.20 -42.67 -20.80
C GLU A 434 -26.09 -42.73 -22.33
N LYS A 435 -26.02 -41.59 -23.03
CA LYS A 435 -25.77 -41.55 -24.48
C LYS A 435 -24.39 -42.10 -24.83
N ARG A 436 -23.37 -41.82 -24.01
CA ARG A 436 -22.00 -42.30 -24.22
C ARG A 436 -21.86 -43.78 -23.89
N GLU A 437 -22.54 -44.27 -22.86
CA GLU A 437 -22.61 -45.70 -22.53
C GLU A 437 -23.29 -46.53 -23.63
N LYS A 438 -24.25 -45.96 -24.37
CA LYS A 438 -24.92 -46.61 -25.51
C LYS A 438 -24.15 -46.54 -26.84
N THR A 439 -23.09 -45.74 -26.91
CA THR A 439 -22.26 -45.58 -28.12
C THR A 439 -20.93 -46.38 -28.02
N LEU A 440 -20.66 -46.97 -26.86
CA LEU A 440 -19.73 -48.08 -26.63
C LEU A 440 -20.42 -49.42 -26.96
#